data_AF-A0A517X255-F1
#
_entry.id   AF-A0A517X255-F1
#
_cell.length_a   1.000
_cell.length_b   1.000
_cell.length_c   1.000
_cell.angle_alpha   90.00
_cell.angle_beta   90.00
_cell.angle_gamma   90.00
#
_symmetry.space_group_name_H-M   'P 1'
#
loop_
_entity.id
_entity.type
_entity.pdbx_description
1 polymer ?
#
loop_
_entity_poly.entity_id
_entity_poly.type
_entity_poly.pdbx_seq_one_letter_code
_entity_poly.pdbx_strand_id
1 'polypeptide(L)'
;MIFSKWSIVIALVCIIVAVIYGQYFLADHNELSNQAVNRSADEREQKSDSVHPVLPASPSEGYLGSQACIECHADVCDTYHSHPMSYSAQTVPGALTIENYELNPGFSSPKTHEYVIDKEDGDIFHHEKRLTAENEVIYDKKERIDFAIGSGKRGRSYVINREGLLFMSPISWYSGDQTWDLSPGYQPAHHKQFERRLIDGCIQCHVGLVSKTDGIKDKFDPVPFREISIGCERCHGPGEKHIQWHSAKSEKSGRDPIVNPMDLTPEAREAVCYQCHLTGEGRVLRYGRHEFDFRPGDLIEDIWIVFQQGDRISEKGETQAVSQVEQMHESQCYRMSQNRLGCISCHDPHLVPAEVDRVAFYEQRCLECHGVEATECSRATDAQNQAKESCISCHMPQRQAKSVPHTSLTDHRIIRNKNEGQAPKASQSELFTVFREPKDWNAAYDLKRARGFFYIYLAETKNKLQYAQQALELLLPLLDDNDSDEELMTQIGMAYFLVGDKAKSKTFFELALKLNPRSESALLKLTTICHDTGDYSAGIQYAKRFIEINPWRGQVYGRLVHMSGLTNQFEEGVKFAHRGLEINPASWQLHGWLAQVYQQMGKTELSHQHQKKLQQFRANP
;
A
#
# COMPACT_ATOMS: atom_id res chain seq x y z
N MET A 1 62.22 8.29 -20.47
CA MET A 1 61.61 9.15 -19.42
C MET A 1 60.94 10.42 -19.99
N ILE A 2 60.21 10.33 -21.12
CA ILE A 2 59.48 11.50 -21.70
C ILE A 2 57.94 11.24 -21.77
N PHE A 3 57.49 9.99 -21.66
CA PHE A 3 56.07 9.63 -21.73
C PHE A 3 55.28 9.83 -20.43
N SER A 4 55.89 10.06 -19.26
CA SER A 4 55.13 10.19 -18.00
C SER A 4 54.67 11.61 -17.69
N LYS A 5 55.23 12.64 -18.34
CA LYS A 5 54.86 14.05 -18.08
C LYS A 5 53.58 14.47 -18.81
N TRP A 6 53.29 13.91 -19.98
CA TRP A 6 52.10 14.26 -20.76
C TRP A 6 50.81 13.67 -20.17
N SER A 7 50.86 12.46 -19.61
CA SER A 7 49.70 11.82 -18.97
C SER A 7 49.21 12.58 -17.74
N ILE A 8 50.12 13.20 -16.98
CA ILE A 8 49.79 14.01 -15.80
C ILE A 8 49.12 15.32 -16.20
N VAL A 9 49.60 15.95 -17.29
CA VAL A 9 49.01 17.20 -17.80
C VAL A 9 47.60 16.96 -18.34
N ILE A 10 47.37 15.87 -19.07
CA ILE A 10 46.04 15.53 -19.58
C ILE A 10 45.07 15.23 -18.43
N ALA A 11 45.50 14.50 -17.41
CA ALA A 11 44.68 14.24 -16.22
C ALA A 11 44.30 15.52 -15.48
N LEU A 12 45.23 16.47 -15.32
CA LEU A 12 44.96 17.76 -14.70
C LEU A 12 43.99 18.62 -15.52
N VAL A 13 44.11 18.63 -16.85
CA VAL A 13 43.19 19.36 -17.72
C VAL A 13 41.78 18.75 -17.66
N CYS A 14 41.64 17.42 -17.66
CA CYS A 14 40.34 16.77 -17.52
C CYS A 14 39.67 17.07 -16.17
N ILE A 15 40.44 17.12 -15.07
CA ILE A 15 39.92 17.49 -13.75
C ILE A 15 39.45 18.94 -13.72
N ILE A 16 40.22 19.87 -14.30
CA ILE A 16 39.84 21.29 -14.36
C ILE A 16 38.58 21.48 -15.21
N VAL A 17 38.48 20.82 -16.36
CA VAL A 17 37.28 20.88 -17.20
C VAL A 17 36.08 20.29 -16.46
N ALA A 18 36.22 19.16 -15.75
CA ALA A 18 35.15 18.57 -14.97
C ALA A 18 34.70 19.46 -13.79
N VAL A 19 35.62 20.15 -13.12
CA VAL A 19 35.29 21.10 -12.04
C VAL A 19 34.57 22.33 -12.60
N ILE A 20 35.03 22.87 -13.73
CA ILE A 20 34.38 24.02 -14.37
C ILE A 20 32.98 23.64 -14.88
N TYR A 21 32.82 22.47 -15.51
CA TYR A 21 31.51 21.99 -15.96
C TYR A 21 30.58 21.72 -14.78
N GLY A 22 31.09 21.12 -13.69
CA GLY A 22 30.32 20.90 -12.47
C GLY A 22 29.87 22.19 -11.80
N GLN A 23 30.71 23.23 -11.79
CA GLN A 23 30.35 24.55 -11.25
C GLN A 23 29.33 25.29 -12.13
N TYR A 24 29.43 25.16 -13.45
CA TYR A 24 28.43 25.72 -14.38
C TYR A 24 27.06 25.02 -14.22
N PHE A 25 27.05 23.69 -14.11
CA PHE A 25 25.82 22.90 -13.90
C PHE A 25 25.14 23.23 -12.55
N LEU A 26 25.92 23.44 -11.49
CA LEU A 26 25.40 23.84 -10.18
C LEU A 26 24.86 25.28 -10.15
N ALA A 27 25.43 26.19 -10.95
CA ALA A 27 24.97 27.57 -11.05
C ALA A 27 23.63 27.68 -11.81
N ASP A 28 23.50 27.01 -12.95
CA ASP A 28 22.27 27.02 -13.78
C ASP A 28 21.06 26.41 -13.05
N HIS A 29 21.28 25.33 -12.30
CA HIS A 29 20.22 24.71 -11.49
C HIS A 29 19.80 25.54 -10.27
N ASN A 30 20.70 26.37 -9.72
CA ASN A 30 20.33 27.29 -8.66
C ASN A 30 19.50 28.47 -9.18
N GLU A 31 19.79 28.99 -10.37
CA GLU A 31 18.98 30.04 -11.01
C GLU A 31 17.57 29.57 -11.37
N LEU A 32 17.40 28.39 -11.98
CA LEU A 32 16.08 27.83 -12.28
C LEU A 32 15.25 27.58 -11.01
N SER A 33 15.89 27.12 -9.92
CA SER A 33 15.20 26.86 -8.65
C SER A 33 14.82 28.13 -7.89
N ASN A 34 15.65 29.17 -7.93
CA ASN A 34 15.33 30.46 -7.28
C ASN A 34 14.30 31.25 -8.09
N GLN A 35 14.28 31.13 -9.42
CA GLN A 35 13.25 31.74 -10.26
C GLN A 35 11.88 31.08 -10.07
N ALA A 36 11.79 29.75 -9.95
CA ALA A 36 10.51 29.07 -9.70
C ALA A 36 9.90 29.46 -8.33
N VAL A 37 10.73 29.72 -7.32
CA VAL A 37 10.29 30.08 -5.96
C VAL A 37 9.95 31.59 -5.83
N ASN A 38 10.58 32.48 -6.62
CA ASN A 38 10.46 33.94 -6.47
C ASN A 38 9.69 34.68 -7.58
N ARG A 39 9.02 34.01 -8.52
CA ARG A 39 8.18 34.71 -9.53
C ARG A 39 7.02 35.46 -8.86
N SER A 40 6.87 36.73 -9.21
CA SER A 40 5.81 37.61 -8.71
C SER A 40 4.43 37.18 -9.23
N ALA A 41 3.36 37.51 -8.51
CA ALA A 41 1.99 37.20 -8.92
C ALA A 41 1.64 37.75 -10.32
N ASP A 42 2.21 38.90 -10.70
CA ASP A 42 1.98 39.55 -12.00
C ASP A 42 2.62 38.79 -13.18
N GLU A 43 3.72 38.06 -12.98
CA GLU A 43 4.36 37.26 -14.04
C GLU A 43 3.61 35.94 -14.32
N ARG A 44 2.79 35.47 -13.37
CA ARG A 44 1.95 34.27 -13.54
C ARG A 44 0.70 34.54 -14.36
N GLU A 45 0.17 35.76 -14.30
CA GLU A 45 -1.00 36.18 -15.09
C GLU A 45 -0.72 36.28 -16.60
N GLN A 46 0.54 36.49 -17.02
CA GLN A 46 0.89 36.69 -18.44
C GLN A 46 1.16 35.40 -19.23
N LYS A 47 1.10 34.23 -18.60
CA LYS A 47 1.27 32.90 -19.23
C LYS A 47 -0.05 32.11 -19.32
N SER A 48 -1.19 32.77 -19.53
CA SER A 48 -2.51 32.13 -19.50
C SER A 48 -2.92 31.40 -20.78
N ASP A 49 -2.08 30.48 -21.27
CA ASP A 49 -2.52 29.40 -22.18
C ASP A 49 -2.26 28.00 -21.58
N SER A 50 -1.69 27.91 -20.37
CA SER A 50 -1.60 26.65 -19.63
C SER A 50 -2.96 26.29 -19.02
N VAL A 51 -3.50 25.14 -19.40
CA VAL A 51 -4.71 24.57 -18.78
C VAL A 51 -4.33 24.13 -17.37
N HIS A 52 -4.69 24.94 -16.37
CA HIS A 52 -4.57 24.56 -14.96
C HIS A 52 -5.37 23.28 -14.69
N PRO A 53 -4.81 22.30 -13.97
CA PRO A 53 -5.54 21.08 -13.64
C PRO A 53 -6.73 21.41 -12.73
N VAL A 54 -7.89 20.84 -13.06
CA VAL A 54 -9.15 21.11 -12.35
C VAL A 54 -9.42 19.99 -11.34
N LEU A 55 -9.88 20.34 -10.14
CA LEU A 55 -10.31 19.33 -9.18
C LEU A 55 -11.50 18.53 -9.73
N PRO A 56 -11.50 17.19 -9.62
CA PRO A 56 -12.61 16.39 -10.08
C PRO A 56 -13.87 16.65 -9.25
N ALA A 57 -15.05 16.39 -9.85
CA ALA A 57 -16.31 16.43 -9.12
C ALA A 57 -16.33 15.35 -8.02
N SER A 58 -16.97 15.66 -6.90
CA SER A 58 -17.21 14.69 -5.84
C SER A 58 -18.00 13.50 -6.38
N PRO A 59 -17.62 12.27 -6.01
CA PRO A 59 -18.31 11.07 -6.48
C PRO A 59 -19.72 11.00 -5.88
N SER A 60 -20.59 10.19 -6.48
CA SER A 60 -21.96 10.02 -6.00
C SER A 60 -22.00 9.45 -4.57
N GLU A 61 -22.95 9.95 -3.79
CA GLU A 61 -23.26 9.50 -2.42
C GLU A 61 -24.54 8.65 -2.40
N GLY A 62 -25.03 8.30 -1.21
CA GLY A 62 -26.25 7.50 -1.02
C GLY A 62 -25.99 6.00 -0.80
N TYR A 63 -24.86 5.66 -0.17
CA TYR A 63 -24.55 4.29 0.25
C TYR A 63 -25.34 3.94 1.50
N LEU A 64 -25.97 2.77 1.49
CA LEU A 64 -26.83 2.27 2.58
C LEU A 64 -26.26 1.04 3.30
N GLY A 65 -25.30 0.34 2.68
CA GLY A 65 -24.77 -0.95 3.10
C GLY A 65 -25.65 -2.13 2.67
N SER A 66 -25.05 -3.32 2.57
CA SER A 66 -25.72 -4.52 2.04
C SER A 66 -26.96 -4.96 2.82
N GLN A 67 -27.12 -4.52 4.07
CA GLN A 67 -28.31 -4.83 4.88
C GLN A 67 -29.60 -4.31 4.22
N ALA A 68 -29.55 -3.16 3.55
CA ALA A 68 -30.69 -2.62 2.83
C ALA A 68 -31.07 -3.45 1.59
N CYS A 69 -30.11 -4.19 1.01
CA CYS A 69 -30.35 -5.05 -0.14
C CYS A 69 -31.08 -6.35 0.25
N ILE A 70 -30.84 -6.87 1.45
CA ILE A 70 -31.39 -8.15 1.95
C ILE A 70 -32.92 -8.14 2.00
N GLU A 71 -33.54 -6.98 2.26
CA GLU A 71 -35.00 -6.84 2.36
C GLU A 71 -35.74 -7.27 1.09
N CYS A 72 -35.13 -7.07 -0.08
CA CYS A 72 -35.71 -7.42 -1.38
C CYS A 72 -34.95 -8.53 -2.12
N HIS A 73 -33.67 -8.77 -1.80
CA HIS A 73 -32.77 -9.68 -2.54
C HIS A 73 -32.18 -10.81 -1.67
N ALA A 74 -32.97 -11.33 -0.73
CA ALA A 74 -32.54 -12.36 0.23
C ALA A 74 -31.76 -13.53 -0.42
N ASP A 75 -32.27 -14.13 -1.50
CA ASP A 75 -31.63 -15.29 -2.13
C ASP A 75 -30.20 -15.02 -2.64
N VAL A 76 -29.99 -13.87 -3.28
CA VAL A 76 -28.66 -13.47 -3.80
C VAL A 76 -27.75 -13.11 -2.65
N CYS A 77 -28.27 -12.39 -1.65
CA CYS A 77 -27.53 -12.09 -0.45
C CYS A 77 -27.06 -13.36 0.27
N ASP A 78 -27.94 -14.34 0.49
CA ASP A 78 -27.60 -15.61 1.16
C ASP A 78 -26.48 -16.34 0.41
N THR A 79 -26.55 -16.35 -0.92
CA THR A 79 -25.49 -16.93 -1.76
C THR A 79 -24.17 -16.18 -1.57
N TYR A 80 -24.21 -14.84 -1.65
CA TYR A 80 -23.02 -13.99 -1.51
C TYR A 80 -22.40 -14.03 -0.12
N HIS A 81 -23.17 -14.23 0.95
CA HIS A 81 -22.64 -14.37 2.32
C HIS A 81 -21.72 -15.58 2.49
N SER A 82 -21.70 -16.52 1.53
CA SER A 82 -20.76 -17.64 1.51
C SER A 82 -19.48 -17.33 0.70
N HIS A 83 -19.48 -16.24 -0.08
CA HIS A 83 -18.43 -15.83 -0.98
C HIS A 83 -17.22 -15.25 -0.22
N PRO A 84 -15.96 -15.55 -0.57
CA PRO A 84 -14.79 -15.02 0.13
C PRO A 84 -14.72 -13.49 0.24
N MET A 85 -15.29 -12.76 -0.73
CA MET A 85 -15.38 -11.29 -0.69
C MET A 85 -16.24 -10.78 0.47
N SER A 86 -17.28 -11.51 0.91
CA SER A 86 -18.09 -11.14 2.08
C SER A 86 -17.34 -11.33 3.41
N TYR A 87 -16.13 -11.91 3.38
CA TYR A 87 -15.23 -12.08 4.52
C TYR A 87 -13.87 -11.41 4.29
N SER A 88 -13.77 -10.51 3.31
CA SER A 88 -12.54 -9.77 3.00
C SER A 88 -12.00 -8.99 4.20
N ALA A 89 -12.89 -8.62 5.13
CA ALA A 89 -12.57 -8.14 6.46
C ALA A 89 -13.69 -8.44 7.47
N GLN A 90 -13.38 -8.45 8.76
CA GLN A 90 -14.35 -8.60 9.86
C GLN A 90 -13.77 -8.11 11.20
N THR A 91 -14.63 -7.94 12.21
CA THR A 91 -14.18 -7.73 13.61
C THR A 91 -13.50 -8.99 14.14
N VAL A 92 -12.72 -8.85 15.21
CA VAL A 92 -12.09 -9.98 15.90
C VAL A 92 -12.50 -9.96 17.38
N PRO A 93 -13.12 -11.05 17.89
CA PRO A 93 -13.58 -12.22 17.15
C PRO A 93 -14.69 -11.86 16.13
N GLY A 94 -14.73 -12.61 15.03
CA GLY A 94 -15.66 -12.40 13.91
C GLY A 94 -16.56 -13.60 13.66
N ALA A 95 -17.53 -13.44 12.76
CA ALA A 95 -18.53 -14.47 12.46
C ALA A 95 -17.92 -15.74 11.83
N LEU A 96 -16.83 -15.61 11.07
CA LEU A 96 -16.12 -16.74 10.48
C LEU A 96 -14.77 -16.93 11.17
N THR A 97 -14.59 -18.03 11.88
CA THR A 97 -13.28 -18.47 12.42
C THR A 97 -12.68 -19.51 11.48
N ILE A 98 -11.49 -19.22 10.95
CA ILE A 98 -10.70 -20.16 10.13
C ILE A 98 -9.38 -20.54 10.81
N GLU A 99 -9.08 -19.86 11.92
CA GLU A 99 -7.92 -20.01 12.76
C GLU A 99 -8.04 -21.24 13.64
N ASN A 100 -6.93 -21.92 13.87
CA ASN A 100 -6.82 -22.89 14.94
C ASN A 100 -6.10 -22.26 16.13
N TYR A 101 -6.86 -21.85 17.14
CA TYR A 101 -6.32 -21.27 18.37
C TYR A 101 -5.81 -22.33 19.36
N GLU A 102 -6.17 -23.61 19.18
CA GLU A 102 -5.81 -24.69 20.11
C GLU A 102 -4.48 -25.37 19.74
N LEU A 103 -4.19 -25.50 18.45
CA LEU A 103 -2.94 -26.05 17.93
C LEU A 103 -1.91 -24.93 17.69
N ASN A 104 -0.91 -24.85 18.58
CA ASN A 104 0.23 -23.93 18.51
C ASN A 104 -0.18 -22.44 18.45
N PRO A 105 -0.54 -21.81 19.59
CA PRO A 105 -0.96 -20.41 19.65
C PRO A 105 0.25 -19.45 19.52
N GLY A 106 1.10 -19.64 18.52
CA GLY A 106 2.31 -18.87 18.35
C GLY A 106 3.37 -19.51 17.46
N PHE A 107 4.45 -18.75 17.25
CA PHE A 107 5.63 -19.16 16.50
C PHE A 107 6.85 -18.32 16.91
N SER A 108 8.05 -18.71 16.50
CA SER A 108 9.28 -17.94 16.78
C SER A 108 9.96 -17.53 15.48
N SER A 109 10.26 -16.24 15.29
CA SER A 109 10.92 -15.74 14.07
C SER A 109 11.52 -14.32 14.24
N PRO A 110 12.85 -14.17 14.23
CA PRO A 110 13.88 -15.21 14.41
C PRO A 110 13.80 -15.83 15.81
N LYS A 111 14.70 -16.76 16.17
CA LYS A 111 14.72 -17.43 17.50
C LYS A 111 14.71 -16.48 18.71
N THR A 112 15.15 -15.24 18.53
CA THR A 112 15.16 -14.21 19.56
C THR A 112 13.81 -13.52 19.76
N HIS A 113 12.80 -13.88 18.97
CA HIS A 113 11.43 -13.42 19.11
C HIS A 113 10.46 -14.58 19.19
N GLU A 114 9.46 -14.43 20.05
CA GLU A 114 8.32 -15.33 20.17
C GLU A 114 7.04 -14.52 19.98
N TYR A 115 6.16 -15.01 19.11
CA TYR A 115 4.85 -14.44 18.86
C TYR A 115 3.81 -15.37 19.46
N VAL A 116 2.89 -14.82 20.25
CA VAL A 116 1.87 -15.61 20.95
C VAL A 116 0.49 -15.01 20.68
N ILE A 117 -0.51 -15.87 20.55
CA ILE A 117 -1.91 -15.51 20.37
C ILE A 117 -2.66 -15.94 21.62
N ASP A 118 -3.13 -14.96 22.38
CA ASP A 118 -3.87 -15.18 23.62
C ASP A 118 -5.34 -14.82 23.43
N LYS A 119 -6.22 -15.59 24.08
CA LYS A 119 -7.66 -15.34 24.13
C LYS A 119 -8.08 -15.11 25.57
N GLU A 120 -8.56 -13.91 25.86
CA GLU A 120 -8.96 -13.49 27.21
C GLU A 120 -10.34 -12.84 27.14
N ASP A 121 -11.30 -13.33 27.93
CA ASP A 121 -12.67 -12.78 28.01
C ASP A 121 -13.38 -12.62 26.64
N GLY A 122 -13.00 -13.43 25.66
CA GLY A 122 -13.54 -13.39 24.30
C GLY A 122 -12.75 -12.51 23.32
N ASP A 123 -11.89 -11.61 23.81
CA ASP A 123 -10.98 -10.80 23.01
C ASP A 123 -9.76 -11.61 22.57
N ILE A 124 -9.18 -11.22 21.43
CA ILE A 124 -7.94 -11.79 20.91
C ILE A 124 -6.80 -10.79 21.10
N PHE A 125 -5.70 -11.26 21.66
CA PHE A 125 -4.49 -10.51 21.90
C PHE A 125 -3.33 -11.14 21.16
N HIS A 126 -2.56 -10.29 20.50
CA HIS A 126 -1.30 -10.68 19.86
C HIS A 126 -0.15 -10.16 20.70
N HIS A 127 0.80 -11.05 20.96
CA HIS A 127 2.01 -10.77 21.71
C HIS A 127 3.21 -10.84 20.79
N GLU A 128 4.14 -9.92 20.98
CA GLU A 128 5.50 -10.05 20.49
C GLU A 128 6.44 -9.97 21.69
N LYS A 129 7.18 -11.05 21.93
CA LYS A 129 8.15 -11.18 23.01
C LYS A 129 9.55 -11.17 22.42
N ARG A 130 10.45 -10.41 23.05
CA ARG A 130 11.90 -10.49 22.79
C ARG A 130 12.55 -11.30 23.89
N LEU A 131 13.41 -12.25 23.51
CA LEU A 131 14.07 -13.17 24.42
C LEU A 131 15.60 -12.94 24.44
N THR A 132 16.25 -13.33 25.54
CA THR A 132 17.71 -13.53 25.61
C THR A 132 18.11 -14.86 24.96
N ALA A 133 19.41 -15.10 24.79
CA ALA A 133 19.94 -16.39 24.33
C ALA A 133 19.59 -17.57 25.27
N GLU A 134 19.39 -17.28 26.56
CA GLU A 134 18.95 -18.23 27.60
C GLU A 134 17.41 -18.35 27.69
N ASN A 135 16.66 -17.79 26.73
CA ASN A 135 15.20 -17.74 26.69
C ASN A 135 14.53 -16.93 27.83
N GLU A 136 15.22 -15.95 28.42
CA GLU A 136 14.57 -15.02 29.37
C GLU A 136 13.84 -13.90 28.61
N VAL A 137 12.66 -13.52 29.08
CA VAL A 137 11.86 -12.44 28.44
C VAL A 137 12.47 -11.07 28.73
N ILE A 138 12.92 -10.37 27.69
CA ILE A 138 13.40 -8.98 27.75
C ILE A 138 12.20 -8.03 27.79
N TYR A 139 11.21 -8.24 26.92
CA TYR A 139 9.91 -7.58 26.97
C TYR A 139 8.83 -8.49 26.36
N ASP A 140 7.58 -8.20 26.73
CA ASP A 140 6.38 -8.79 26.16
C ASP A 140 5.43 -7.65 25.77
N LYS A 141 5.24 -7.45 24.46
CA LYS A 141 4.38 -6.42 23.91
C LYS A 141 3.07 -7.05 23.50
N LYS A 142 2.05 -6.83 24.32
CA LYS A 142 0.67 -7.29 24.12
C LYS A 142 -0.19 -6.19 23.48
N GLU A 143 -0.95 -6.54 22.44
CA GLU A 143 -1.90 -5.66 21.78
C GLU A 143 -3.23 -6.39 21.51
N ARG A 144 -4.36 -5.71 21.75
CA ARG A 144 -5.68 -6.22 21.37
C ARG A 144 -5.85 -6.08 19.86
N ILE A 145 -6.43 -7.11 19.25
CA ILE A 145 -6.76 -7.10 17.82
C ILE A 145 -8.22 -6.71 17.63
N ASP A 146 -8.48 -5.73 16.77
CA ASP A 146 -9.84 -5.22 16.51
C ASP A 146 -10.45 -5.82 15.23
N PHE A 147 -9.63 -6.01 14.19
CA PHE A 147 -10.10 -6.49 12.89
C PHE A 147 -9.17 -7.55 12.27
N ALA A 148 -9.73 -8.35 11.38
CA ALA A 148 -9.00 -9.21 10.46
C ALA A 148 -9.30 -8.75 9.03
N ILE A 149 -8.27 -8.71 8.18
CA ILE A 149 -8.36 -8.43 6.74
C ILE A 149 -7.66 -9.54 5.96
N GLY A 150 -8.14 -9.85 4.76
CA GLY A 150 -7.48 -10.82 3.91
C GLY A 150 -8.32 -11.32 2.75
N SER A 151 -8.09 -12.58 2.37
CA SER A 151 -8.75 -13.23 1.23
C SER A 151 -10.02 -14.00 1.63
N GLY A 152 -10.62 -13.66 2.77
CA GLY A 152 -11.75 -14.37 3.36
C GLY A 152 -11.37 -15.68 4.04
N LYS A 153 -10.95 -16.68 3.23
CA LYS A 153 -10.78 -18.08 3.66
C LYS A 153 -9.38 -18.67 3.53
N ARG A 154 -8.43 -17.99 2.88
CA ARG A 154 -7.06 -18.56 2.65
C ARG A 154 -6.00 -18.01 3.59
N GLY A 155 -6.13 -16.76 4.01
CA GLY A 155 -5.20 -16.12 4.92
C GLY A 155 -5.73 -14.80 5.44
N ARG A 156 -5.32 -14.46 6.66
CA ARG A 156 -5.75 -13.27 7.40
C ARG A 156 -4.56 -12.57 8.04
N SER A 157 -4.55 -11.26 7.90
CA SER A 157 -3.71 -10.35 8.67
C SER A 157 -4.60 -9.59 9.64
N TYR A 158 -4.03 -9.21 10.77
CA TYR A 158 -4.78 -8.64 11.87
C TYR A 158 -4.45 -7.16 12.04
N VAL A 159 -5.44 -6.39 12.47
CA VAL A 159 -5.40 -4.93 12.50
C VAL A 159 -5.77 -4.42 13.88
N ILE A 160 -5.01 -3.45 14.35
CA ILE A 160 -5.22 -2.70 15.58
C ILE A 160 -5.74 -1.32 15.20
N ASN A 161 -6.78 -0.86 15.87
CA ASN A 161 -7.37 0.46 15.74
C ASN A 161 -7.04 1.33 16.95
N ARG A 162 -6.33 2.42 16.72
CA ARG A 162 -5.92 3.36 17.78
C ARG A 162 -6.51 4.74 17.53
N GLU A 163 -7.80 4.91 17.77
CA GLU A 163 -8.53 6.17 17.48
C GLU A 163 -8.58 6.50 15.98
N GLY A 164 -8.98 5.52 15.17
CA GLY A 164 -9.06 5.64 13.71
C GLY A 164 -7.71 5.55 13.01
N LEU A 165 -6.64 5.35 13.78
CA LEU A 165 -5.31 5.09 13.29
C LEU A 165 -5.06 3.57 13.21
N LEU A 166 -5.04 3.01 11.99
CA LEU A 166 -4.93 1.55 11.78
C LEU A 166 -3.48 1.05 11.66
N PHE A 167 -3.17 -0.06 12.33
CA PHE A 167 -1.84 -0.69 12.33
C PHE A 167 -1.95 -2.19 12.12
N MET A 168 -1.04 -2.76 11.34
CA MET A 168 -0.96 -4.19 11.12
C MET A 168 -0.24 -4.86 12.29
N SER A 169 -0.79 -5.98 12.76
CA SER A 169 -0.08 -6.93 13.61
C SER A 169 1.09 -7.58 12.84
N PRO A 170 2.19 -7.98 13.50
CA PRO A 170 3.23 -8.80 12.88
C PRO A 170 2.81 -10.25 12.66
N ILE A 171 1.64 -10.68 13.17
CA ILE A 171 1.16 -12.06 13.14
C ILE A 171 0.04 -12.20 12.12
N SER A 172 0.08 -13.24 11.29
CA SER A 172 -0.97 -13.62 10.35
C SER A 172 -1.28 -15.11 10.42
N TRP A 173 -2.51 -15.48 10.03
CA TRP A 173 -2.93 -16.86 9.86
C TRP A 173 -2.92 -17.25 8.39
N TYR A 174 -2.38 -18.43 8.09
CA TYR A 174 -2.30 -19.00 6.75
C TYR A 174 -3.01 -20.35 6.72
N SER A 175 -4.19 -20.39 6.09
CA SER A 175 -5.07 -21.57 6.11
C SER A 175 -4.57 -22.70 5.22
N GLY A 176 -3.72 -22.42 4.24
CA GLY A 176 -3.12 -23.45 3.38
C GLY A 176 -2.28 -24.45 4.18
N ASP A 177 -1.43 -23.92 5.05
CA ASP A 177 -0.53 -24.72 5.90
C ASP A 177 -1.05 -24.86 7.35
N GLN A 178 -2.23 -24.30 7.64
CA GLN A 178 -2.84 -24.27 8.98
C GLN A 178 -1.86 -23.75 10.05
N THR A 179 -1.18 -22.65 9.75
CA THR A 179 -0.11 -22.11 10.59
C THR A 179 -0.22 -20.61 10.82
N TRP A 180 0.29 -20.18 11.96
CA TRP A 180 0.65 -18.80 12.24
C TRP A 180 2.05 -18.51 11.70
N ASP A 181 2.26 -17.32 11.14
CA ASP A 181 3.58 -16.84 10.73
C ASP A 181 3.57 -15.30 10.63
N LEU A 182 4.71 -14.70 10.31
CA LEU A 182 4.85 -13.27 10.10
C LEU A 182 3.89 -12.76 9.03
N SER A 183 3.28 -11.60 9.29
CA SER A 183 2.41 -10.94 8.33
C SER A 183 3.15 -10.52 7.06
N PRO A 184 2.48 -10.50 5.90
CA PRO A 184 3.12 -10.18 4.62
C PRO A 184 3.89 -8.84 4.65
N GLY A 185 5.17 -8.88 4.29
CA GLY A 185 6.08 -7.72 4.30
C GLY A 185 6.77 -7.42 5.64
N TYR A 186 6.53 -8.21 6.69
CA TYR A 186 7.43 -8.26 7.84
C TYR A 186 8.67 -9.08 7.49
N GLN A 187 9.84 -8.59 7.90
CA GLN A 187 11.11 -9.30 7.73
C GLN A 187 11.69 -9.57 9.12
N PRO A 188 12.17 -10.81 9.40
CA PRO A 188 12.73 -11.17 10.70
C PRO A 188 13.86 -10.23 11.19
N ALA A 189 14.66 -9.69 10.26
CA ALA A 189 15.76 -8.77 10.57
C ALA A 189 15.33 -7.31 10.76
N HIS A 190 14.12 -6.94 10.35
CA HIS A 190 13.59 -5.57 10.37
C HIS A 190 12.15 -5.58 10.89
N HIS A 191 11.97 -5.98 12.15
CA HIS A 191 10.64 -6.01 12.75
C HIS A 191 10.13 -4.59 13.01
N LYS A 192 8.91 -4.31 12.54
CA LYS A 192 8.21 -3.04 12.77
C LYS A 192 7.28 -3.10 13.99
N GLN A 193 7.37 -4.16 14.80
CA GLN A 193 6.45 -4.41 15.91
C GLN A 193 4.99 -4.24 15.45
N PHE A 194 4.20 -3.59 16.28
CA PHE A 194 2.84 -3.13 16.00
C PHE A 194 2.81 -1.66 15.51
N GLU A 195 3.91 -1.15 14.94
CA GLU A 195 4.00 0.23 14.42
C GLU A 195 3.75 0.31 12.91
N ARG A 196 3.54 -0.82 12.21
CA ARG A 196 3.31 -0.79 10.76
C ARG A 196 1.94 -0.23 10.44
N ARG A 197 1.93 1.02 10.01
CA ARG A 197 0.74 1.74 9.57
C ARG A 197 0.03 1.07 8.39
N LEU A 198 -1.29 0.99 8.46
CA LEU A 198 -2.15 0.74 7.29
C LEU A 198 -2.71 2.07 6.80
N ILE A 199 -2.59 2.28 5.49
CA ILE A 199 -3.05 3.49 4.77
C ILE A 199 -4.32 3.18 3.97
N ASP A 200 -4.94 4.19 3.37
CA ASP A 200 -6.18 4.04 2.61
C ASP A 200 -6.07 2.98 1.53
N GLY A 201 -4.99 3.02 0.75
CA GLY A 201 -4.73 2.06 -0.32
C GLY A 201 -4.52 0.62 0.19
N CYS A 202 -4.16 0.43 1.46
CA CYS A 202 -4.08 -0.91 2.06
C CYS A 202 -5.45 -1.50 2.40
N ILE A 203 -6.44 -0.65 2.68
CA ILE A 203 -7.73 -1.07 3.23
C ILE A 203 -8.81 -1.07 2.14
N GLN A 204 -8.69 -0.22 1.12
CA GLN A 204 -9.65 -0.06 0.02
C GLN A 204 -10.13 -1.39 -0.56
N CYS A 205 -9.20 -2.33 -0.74
CA CYS A 205 -9.47 -3.60 -1.40
C CYS A 205 -10.14 -4.64 -0.49
N HIS A 206 -10.25 -4.36 0.80
CA HIS A 206 -10.72 -5.31 1.82
C HIS A 206 -12.03 -4.89 2.47
N VAL A 207 -12.44 -3.63 2.37
CA VAL A 207 -13.61 -3.11 3.07
C VAL A 207 -14.68 -2.57 2.13
N GLY A 208 -15.91 -2.51 2.63
CA GLY A 208 -17.04 -1.94 1.93
C GLY A 208 -17.07 -0.42 2.07
N LEU A 209 -17.48 0.06 3.23
CA LEU A 209 -17.73 1.47 3.45
C LEU A 209 -16.97 1.97 4.66
N VAL A 210 -16.22 3.06 4.47
CA VAL A 210 -15.44 3.70 5.52
C VAL A 210 -16.17 4.90 6.12
N SER A 211 -15.75 5.28 7.32
CA SER A 211 -16.15 6.49 8.05
C SER A 211 -14.94 7.42 8.21
N LYS A 212 -15.05 8.65 7.70
CA LYS A 212 -13.98 9.66 7.76
C LYS A 212 -14.56 11.07 7.83
N THR A 213 -14.25 11.80 8.90
CA THR A 213 -14.76 13.17 9.10
C THR A 213 -13.69 14.23 9.28
N ASP A 214 -12.47 13.89 9.72
CA ASP A 214 -11.46 14.87 10.14
C ASP A 214 -10.52 15.37 9.03
N GLY A 215 -10.63 14.81 7.82
CA GLY A 215 -9.85 15.18 6.64
C GLY A 215 -8.36 14.86 6.73
N ILE A 216 -7.93 14.11 7.75
CA ILE A 216 -6.52 13.71 7.91
C ILE A 216 -6.26 12.49 7.02
N LYS A 217 -5.26 12.61 6.13
CA LYS A 217 -4.87 11.53 5.21
C LYS A 217 -4.57 10.25 5.99
N ASP A 218 -5.07 9.12 5.50
CA ASP A 218 -4.90 7.78 6.08
C ASP A 218 -5.46 7.59 7.50
N LYS A 219 -6.24 8.55 8.04
CA LYS A 219 -6.95 8.43 9.31
C LYS A 219 -8.45 8.24 9.08
N PHE A 220 -9.04 7.41 9.94
CA PHE A 220 -10.47 7.10 9.95
C PHE A 220 -11.14 7.67 11.19
N ASP A 221 -12.46 7.60 11.26
CA ASP A 221 -13.16 7.81 12.52
C ASP A 221 -12.87 6.64 13.50
N PRO A 222 -13.06 6.80 14.82
CA PRO A 222 -12.83 5.73 15.79
C PRO A 222 -13.59 4.42 15.50
N VAL A 223 -14.76 4.54 14.85
CA VAL A 223 -15.50 3.42 14.23
C VAL A 223 -15.30 3.51 12.71
N PRO A 224 -14.22 2.89 12.16
CA PRO A 224 -13.72 3.20 10.83
C PRO A 224 -14.57 2.64 9.68
N PHE A 225 -15.44 1.67 9.95
CA PHE A 225 -16.19 0.95 8.92
C PHE A 225 -17.69 1.00 9.19
N ARG A 226 -18.46 1.53 8.23
CA ARG A 226 -19.92 1.38 8.17
C ARG A 226 -20.32 0.03 7.58
N GLU A 227 -19.50 -0.47 6.66
CA GLU A 227 -19.60 -1.82 6.10
C GLU A 227 -18.21 -2.43 6.04
N ILE A 228 -17.97 -3.44 6.86
CA ILE A 228 -16.60 -3.90 7.15
C ILE A 228 -15.98 -4.68 6.00
N SER A 229 -16.74 -5.52 5.29
CA SER A 229 -16.28 -6.33 4.16
C SER A 229 -16.77 -5.76 2.83
N ILE A 230 -16.28 -6.30 1.71
CA ILE A 230 -16.80 -5.94 0.39
C ILE A 230 -18.28 -6.34 0.32
N GLY A 231 -19.15 -5.32 0.29
CA GLY A 231 -20.59 -5.46 0.16
C GLY A 231 -21.12 -5.25 -1.26
N CYS A 232 -22.45 -5.34 -1.42
CA CYS A 232 -23.14 -5.21 -2.69
C CYS A 232 -22.79 -3.90 -3.42
N GLU A 233 -22.77 -2.79 -2.67
CA GLU A 233 -22.58 -1.44 -3.23
C GLU A 233 -21.14 -1.18 -3.73
N ARG A 234 -20.17 -2.05 -3.41
CA ARG A 234 -18.81 -1.99 -4.01
C ARG A 234 -18.79 -2.37 -5.48
N CYS A 235 -19.78 -3.14 -5.92
CA CYS A 235 -19.94 -3.58 -7.31
C CYS A 235 -21.12 -2.91 -8.02
N HIS A 236 -22.16 -2.53 -7.26
CA HIS A 236 -23.40 -1.95 -7.79
C HIS A 236 -23.55 -0.44 -7.59
N GLY A 237 -22.67 0.18 -6.79
CA GLY A 237 -22.73 1.60 -6.46
C GLY A 237 -23.77 1.92 -5.37
N PRO A 238 -23.97 3.21 -5.05
CA PRO A 238 -24.87 3.65 -3.99
C PRO A 238 -26.34 3.29 -4.28
N GLY A 239 -27.00 2.61 -3.35
CA GLY A 239 -28.35 2.04 -3.51
C GLY A 239 -29.51 2.96 -3.13
N GLU A 240 -29.28 4.11 -2.50
CA GLU A 240 -30.36 4.98 -1.99
C GLU A 240 -31.38 5.35 -3.08
N LYS A 241 -30.91 5.82 -4.24
CA LYS A 241 -31.80 6.21 -5.34
C LYS A 241 -32.56 5.03 -5.93
N HIS A 242 -31.98 3.84 -5.90
CA HIS A 242 -32.62 2.62 -6.36
C HIS A 242 -33.80 2.23 -5.48
N ILE A 243 -33.61 2.24 -4.16
CA ILE A 243 -34.68 1.98 -3.20
C ILE A 243 -35.79 3.03 -3.34
N GLN A 244 -35.43 4.31 -3.46
CA GLN A 244 -36.41 5.39 -3.68
C GLN A 244 -37.20 5.19 -4.98
N TRP A 245 -36.53 4.81 -6.06
CA TRP A 245 -37.17 4.57 -7.36
C TRP A 245 -38.17 3.41 -7.32
N HIS A 246 -37.84 2.32 -6.63
CA HIS A 246 -38.76 1.19 -6.47
C HIS A 246 -39.87 1.43 -5.46
N SER A 247 -39.63 2.27 -4.45
CA SER A 247 -40.61 2.64 -3.42
C SER A 247 -41.58 3.74 -3.87
N ALA A 248 -41.27 4.46 -4.96
CA ALA A 248 -42.12 5.52 -5.47
C ALA A 248 -43.47 4.98 -5.96
N LYS A 249 -44.57 5.63 -5.53
CA LYS A 249 -45.94 5.30 -5.96
C LYS A 249 -46.31 5.83 -7.34
N SER A 250 -45.49 6.73 -7.89
CA SER A 250 -45.68 7.29 -9.23
C SER A 250 -45.29 6.29 -10.31
N GLU A 251 -45.79 6.48 -11.54
CA GLU A 251 -45.27 5.74 -12.69
C GLU A 251 -43.76 5.91 -12.80
N LYS A 252 -43.06 4.78 -12.97
CA LYS A 252 -41.61 4.75 -13.08
C LYS A 252 -41.20 5.21 -14.47
N SER A 253 -40.52 6.36 -14.56
CA SER A 253 -39.91 6.85 -15.80
C SER A 253 -38.39 6.75 -15.75
N GLY A 254 -37.75 6.35 -16.85
CA GLY A 254 -36.28 6.25 -16.95
C GLY A 254 -35.72 4.86 -16.65
N ARG A 255 -34.40 4.77 -16.47
CA ARG A 255 -33.70 3.53 -16.10
C ARG A 255 -33.54 3.45 -14.59
N ASP A 256 -33.52 2.23 -14.06
CA ASP A 256 -33.16 1.96 -12.66
C ASP A 256 -31.77 2.59 -12.37
N PRO A 257 -31.63 3.40 -11.31
CA PRO A 257 -30.38 4.10 -11.03
C PRO A 257 -29.28 3.21 -10.43
N ILE A 258 -29.57 1.96 -10.02
CA ILE A 258 -28.51 1.04 -9.59
C ILE A 258 -27.68 0.56 -10.79
N VAL A 259 -26.37 0.39 -10.60
CA VAL A 259 -25.53 -0.16 -11.66
C VAL A 259 -25.66 -1.67 -11.72
N ASN A 260 -25.97 -2.19 -12.90
CA ASN A 260 -25.76 -3.59 -13.23
C ASN A 260 -24.49 -3.71 -14.08
N PRO A 261 -23.40 -4.37 -13.60
CA PRO A 261 -22.17 -4.51 -14.37
C PRO A 261 -22.33 -5.13 -15.76
N MET A 262 -23.38 -5.93 -16.01
CA MET A 262 -23.67 -6.50 -17.31
C MET A 262 -24.09 -5.47 -18.37
N ASP A 263 -24.63 -4.32 -17.93
CA ASP A 263 -25.10 -3.24 -18.80
C ASP A 263 -24.00 -2.21 -19.12
N LEU A 264 -22.82 -2.35 -18.50
CA LEU A 264 -21.67 -1.48 -18.72
C LEU A 264 -20.92 -1.83 -20.01
N THR A 265 -20.14 -0.86 -20.51
CA THR A 265 -19.13 -1.17 -21.54
C THR A 265 -18.13 -2.20 -21.01
N PRO A 266 -17.50 -3.02 -21.86
CA PRO A 266 -16.51 -3.99 -21.40
C PRO A 266 -15.44 -3.37 -20.50
N GLU A 267 -14.95 -2.18 -20.85
CA GLU A 267 -13.89 -1.50 -20.09
C GLU A 267 -14.36 -1.10 -18.68
N ALA A 268 -15.55 -0.53 -18.55
CA ALA A 268 -16.12 -0.12 -17.26
C ALA A 268 -16.58 -1.32 -16.41
N ARG A 269 -17.07 -2.38 -17.06
CA ARG A 269 -17.41 -3.64 -16.39
C ARG A 269 -16.19 -4.27 -15.72
N GLU A 270 -15.08 -4.39 -16.45
CA GLU A 270 -13.86 -4.97 -15.87
C GLU A 270 -13.23 -4.04 -14.81
N ALA A 271 -13.39 -2.72 -14.94
CA ALA A 271 -12.89 -1.76 -13.96
C ALA A 271 -13.44 -2.00 -12.55
N VAL A 272 -14.67 -2.51 -12.41
CA VAL A 272 -15.26 -2.93 -11.12
C VAL A 272 -14.37 -3.97 -10.42
N CYS A 273 -13.82 -4.93 -11.17
CA CYS A 273 -12.91 -5.94 -10.63
C CYS A 273 -11.51 -5.36 -10.40
N TYR A 274 -11.04 -4.53 -11.34
CA TYR A 274 -9.68 -3.97 -11.31
C TYR A 274 -9.44 -3.05 -10.12
N GLN A 275 -10.50 -2.47 -9.54
CA GLN A 275 -10.39 -1.61 -8.35
C GLN A 275 -9.59 -2.29 -7.22
N CYS A 276 -9.70 -3.63 -7.13
CA CYS A 276 -9.00 -4.47 -6.16
C CYS A 276 -8.02 -5.45 -6.81
N HIS A 277 -8.25 -5.91 -8.05
CA HIS A 277 -7.46 -6.97 -8.70
C HIS A 277 -6.33 -6.48 -9.61
N LEU A 278 -6.14 -5.16 -9.71
CA LEU A 278 -5.05 -4.53 -10.45
C LEU A 278 -4.31 -3.54 -9.55
N THR A 279 -3.10 -3.92 -9.10
CA THR A 279 -2.23 -3.01 -8.34
C THR A 279 -1.03 -2.53 -9.15
N GLY A 280 -0.60 -3.30 -10.15
CA GLY A 280 0.63 -3.04 -10.90
C GLY A 280 1.89 -3.01 -10.02
N GLU A 281 2.98 -2.51 -10.59
CA GLU A 281 4.24 -2.20 -9.88
C GLU A 281 4.09 -1.00 -8.94
N GLY A 282 3.15 -0.11 -9.26
CA GLY A 282 2.76 1.00 -8.41
C GLY A 282 1.47 1.63 -8.93
N ARG A 283 0.68 2.15 -8.00
CA ARG A 283 -0.58 2.84 -8.24
C ARG A 283 -0.48 4.22 -7.61
N VAL A 284 -0.77 5.26 -8.38
CA VAL A 284 -0.74 6.65 -7.91
C VAL A 284 -2.10 7.29 -8.17
N LEU A 285 -2.66 7.94 -7.15
CA LEU A 285 -3.91 8.69 -7.29
C LEU A 285 -3.72 9.87 -8.25
N ARG A 286 -4.74 10.11 -9.06
CA ARG A 286 -4.83 11.33 -9.87
C ARG A 286 -5.07 12.55 -8.97
N TYR A 287 -4.73 13.73 -9.47
CA TYR A 287 -4.86 14.97 -8.71
C TYR A 287 -6.28 15.18 -8.18
N GLY A 288 -6.40 15.40 -6.87
CA GLY A 288 -7.68 15.60 -6.17
C GLY A 288 -8.54 14.35 -5.96
N ARG A 289 -8.06 13.16 -6.35
CA ARG A 289 -8.77 11.88 -6.13
C ARG A 289 -8.36 11.19 -4.84
N HIS A 290 -9.24 10.37 -4.31
CA HIS A 290 -9.05 9.54 -3.11
C HIS A 290 -9.31 8.06 -3.40
N GLU A 291 -8.78 7.17 -2.56
CA GLU A 291 -8.87 5.71 -2.75
C GLU A 291 -10.31 5.16 -2.78
N PHE A 292 -11.27 5.89 -2.20
CA PHE A 292 -12.68 5.49 -2.13
C PHE A 292 -13.57 6.23 -3.15
N ASP A 293 -12.98 6.94 -4.11
CA ASP A 293 -13.75 7.75 -5.09
C ASP A 293 -14.35 6.94 -6.23
N PHE A 294 -13.81 5.76 -6.54
CA PHE A 294 -14.30 4.93 -7.63
C PHE A 294 -15.78 4.56 -7.46
N ARG A 295 -16.54 4.66 -8.56
CA ARG A 295 -17.92 4.19 -8.67
C ARG A 295 -18.03 3.19 -9.83
N PRO A 296 -18.83 2.12 -9.70
CA PRO A 296 -19.12 1.23 -10.83
C PRO A 296 -19.64 2.03 -12.02
N GLY A 297 -18.99 1.86 -13.18
CA GLY A 297 -19.18 2.70 -14.36
C GLY A 297 -17.99 3.59 -14.69
N ASP A 298 -17.15 3.93 -13.71
CA ASP A 298 -15.87 4.61 -13.91
C ASP A 298 -14.84 3.66 -14.54
N LEU A 299 -13.81 4.24 -15.14
CA LEU A 299 -12.60 3.55 -15.54
C LEU A 299 -11.52 3.64 -14.45
N ILE A 300 -10.54 2.72 -14.47
CA ILE A 300 -9.45 2.76 -13.47
C ILE A 300 -8.62 4.02 -13.62
N GLU A 301 -8.35 4.43 -14.86
CA GLU A 301 -7.64 5.65 -15.22
C GLU A 301 -8.40 6.94 -14.86
N ASP A 302 -9.65 6.87 -14.40
CA ASP A 302 -10.38 8.05 -13.89
C ASP A 302 -9.95 8.45 -12.47
N ILE A 303 -9.38 7.49 -11.73
CA ILE A 303 -9.03 7.63 -10.31
C ILE A 303 -7.53 7.39 -10.08
N TRP A 304 -6.93 6.41 -10.77
CA TRP A 304 -5.55 5.99 -10.56
C TRP A 304 -4.74 5.86 -11.84
N ILE A 305 -3.46 6.24 -11.78
CA ILE A 305 -2.45 5.87 -12.77
C ILE A 305 -1.76 4.59 -12.26
N VAL A 306 -1.88 3.51 -13.04
CA VAL A 306 -1.30 2.20 -12.70
C VAL A 306 -0.07 1.94 -13.58
N PHE A 307 1.09 1.85 -12.96
CA PHE A 307 2.34 1.45 -13.60
C PHE A 307 2.45 -0.07 -13.60
N GLN A 308 2.77 -0.66 -14.75
CA GLN A 308 2.86 -2.10 -14.91
C GLN A 308 4.09 -2.53 -15.71
N GLN A 309 4.46 -3.79 -15.50
CA GLN A 309 5.54 -4.45 -16.21
C GLN A 309 5.22 -5.94 -16.40
N GLY A 310 4.98 -6.34 -17.66
CA GLY A 310 4.75 -7.74 -18.05
C GLY A 310 3.59 -8.41 -17.32
N ASP A 311 3.71 -9.73 -17.14
CA ASP A 311 2.70 -10.60 -16.51
C ASP A 311 2.85 -10.74 -14.99
N ARG A 312 3.81 -10.03 -14.39
CA ARG A 312 4.09 -10.04 -12.94
C ARG A 312 4.44 -11.44 -12.39
N ILE A 313 4.99 -12.30 -13.24
CA ILE A 313 5.56 -13.59 -12.85
C ILE A 313 7.09 -13.48 -12.81
N SER A 314 7.68 -13.96 -11.71
CA SER A 314 9.13 -13.93 -11.51
C SER A 314 9.84 -14.91 -12.44
N GLU A 315 11.15 -14.75 -12.60
CA GLU A 315 11.99 -15.72 -13.33
C GLU A 315 11.90 -17.15 -12.75
N LYS A 316 11.54 -17.27 -11.46
CA LYS A 316 11.31 -18.54 -10.77
C LYS A 316 9.89 -19.09 -10.97
N GLY A 317 9.04 -18.40 -11.72
CA GLY A 317 7.66 -18.79 -11.98
C GLY A 317 6.69 -18.48 -10.83
N GLU A 318 7.10 -17.65 -9.86
CA GLU A 318 6.24 -17.19 -8.76
C GLU A 318 5.39 -16.01 -9.22
N THR A 319 4.15 -15.94 -8.77
CA THR A 319 3.23 -14.84 -9.13
C THR A 319 3.15 -13.80 -8.02
N GLN A 320 2.97 -12.54 -8.40
CA GLN A 320 2.68 -11.49 -7.44
C GLN A 320 1.21 -11.58 -6.98
N ALA A 321 0.93 -11.35 -5.68
CA ALA A 321 -0.46 -11.28 -5.24
C ALA A 321 -1.18 -10.15 -5.98
N VAL A 322 -2.45 -10.38 -6.31
CA VAL A 322 -3.29 -9.37 -6.98
C VAL A 322 -2.72 -8.96 -8.35
N SER A 323 -2.36 -9.97 -9.16
CA SER A 323 -1.84 -9.76 -10.53
C SER A 323 -2.67 -10.49 -11.60
N GLN A 324 -3.91 -10.87 -11.28
CA GLN A 324 -4.77 -11.62 -12.20
C GLN A 324 -5.07 -10.81 -13.46
N VAL A 325 -5.17 -9.48 -13.35
CA VAL A 325 -5.46 -8.59 -14.48
C VAL A 325 -4.28 -8.52 -15.43
N GLU A 326 -3.06 -8.28 -14.92
CA GLU A 326 -1.85 -8.28 -15.74
C GLU A 326 -1.66 -9.61 -16.47
N GLN A 327 -1.88 -10.74 -15.77
CA GLN A 327 -1.83 -12.07 -16.37
C GLN A 327 -2.90 -12.28 -17.45
N MET A 328 -4.14 -11.87 -17.18
CA MET A 328 -5.24 -12.01 -18.13
C MET A 328 -4.99 -11.18 -19.41
N HIS A 329 -4.42 -9.98 -19.29
CA HIS A 329 -4.07 -9.14 -20.44
C HIS A 329 -2.92 -9.70 -21.30
N GLU A 330 -2.10 -10.59 -20.73
CA GLU A 330 -1.09 -11.35 -21.46
C GLU A 330 -1.64 -12.62 -22.12
N SER A 331 -2.85 -13.06 -21.74
CA SER A 331 -3.50 -14.24 -22.33
C SER A 331 -3.85 -14.03 -23.80
N GLN A 332 -3.49 -15.02 -24.64
CA GLN A 332 -3.90 -15.04 -26.05
C GLN A 332 -5.41 -15.12 -26.19
N CYS A 333 -6.08 -15.91 -25.35
CA CYS A 333 -7.54 -16.05 -25.34
C CYS A 333 -8.21 -14.68 -25.12
N TYR A 334 -7.73 -13.93 -24.13
CA TYR A 334 -8.24 -12.60 -23.82
C TYR A 334 -8.01 -11.62 -24.97
N ARG A 335 -6.77 -11.53 -25.48
CA ARG A 335 -6.41 -10.63 -26.59
C ARG A 335 -7.21 -10.92 -27.86
N MET A 336 -7.37 -12.19 -28.21
CA MET A 336 -8.14 -12.61 -29.39
C MET A 336 -9.65 -12.42 -29.22
N SER A 337 -10.15 -12.37 -27.99
CA SER A 337 -11.58 -12.13 -27.74
C SER A 337 -12.05 -10.73 -28.14
N GLN A 338 -11.13 -9.76 -28.27
CA GLN A 338 -11.42 -8.35 -28.52
C GLN A 338 -12.39 -7.76 -27.48
N ASN A 339 -12.04 -7.84 -26.20
CA ASN A 339 -12.82 -7.38 -25.03
C ASN A 339 -14.18 -8.08 -24.82
N ARG A 340 -14.47 -9.17 -25.55
CA ARG A 340 -15.66 -9.99 -25.30
C ARG A 340 -15.51 -10.89 -24.07
N LEU A 341 -14.29 -11.35 -23.80
CA LEU A 341 -13.96 -12.12 -22.61
C LEU A 341 -13.64 -11.16 -21.45
N GLY A 342 -14.16 -11.44 -20.27
CA GLY A 342 -13.91 -10.70 -19.05
C GLY A 342 -13.93 -11.60 -17.81
N CYS A 343 -13.75 -11.00 -16.64
CA CYS A 343 -13.71 -11.70 -15.36
C CYS A 343 -14.98 -12.55 -15.15
N ILE A 344 -16.14 -11.95 -15.41
CA ILE A 344 -17.45 -12.59 -15.22
C ILE A 344 -17.87 -13.53 -16.37
N SER A 345 -17.08 -13.61 -17.45
CA SER A 345 -17.24 -14.70 -18.42
C SER A 345 -16.89 -16.05 -17.78
N CYS A 346 -15.99 -16.04 -16.80
CA CYS A 346 -15.52 -17.27 -16.14
C CYS A 346 -15.97 -17.39 -14.67
N HIS A 347 -16.24 -16.27 -14.00
CA HIS A 347 -16.60 -16.25 -12.59
C HIS A 347 -18.01 -15.72 -12.35
N ASP A 348 -18.71 -16.32 -11.41
CA ASP A 348 -19.91 -15.71 -10.84
C ASP A 348 -19.46 -14.85 -9.64
N PRO A 349 -19.75 -13.54 -9.61
CA PRO A 349 -19.33 -12.67 -8.51
C PRO A 349 -20.13 -12.88 -7.21
N HIS A 350 -21.28 -13.58 -7.30
CA HIS A 350 -22.14 -13.87 -6.16
C HIS A 350 -21.95 -15.29 -5.61
N LEU A 351 -21.52 -16.23 -6.46
CA LEU A 351 -21.42 -17.65 -6.13
C LEU A 351 -20.00 -18.20 -6.30
N VAL A 352 -19.52 -18.93 -5.30
CA VAL A 352 -18.37 -19.84 -5.47
C VAL A 352 -18.89 -21.26 -5.68
N PRO A 353 -18.51 -21.96 -6.77
CA PRO A 353 -18.92 -23.34 -6.97
C PRO A 353 -18.36 -24.24 -5.86
N ALA A 354 -19.19 -25.22 -5.45
CA ALA A 354 -18.78 -26.24 -4.49
C ALA A 354 -17.55 -27.00 -4.99
N GLU A 355 -16.74 -27.54 -4.06
CA GLU A 355 -15.48 -28.20 -4.41
C GLU A 355 -15.68 -29.38 -5.38
N VAL A 356 -16.75 -30.16 -5.18
CA VAL A 356 -17.12 -31.30 -6.02
C VAL A 356 -17.51 -30.91 -7.45
N ASP A 357 -18.07 -29.72 -7.63
CA ASP A 357 -18.55 -29.23 -8.94
C ASP A 357 -17.56 -28.30 -9.63
N ARG A 358 -16.50 -27.88 -8.93
CA ARG A 358 -15.58 -26.82 -9.37
C ARG A 358 -14.94 -27.11 -10.72
N VAL A 359 -14.48 -28.35 -10.94
CA VAL A 359 -13.84 -28.74 -12.20
C VAL A 359 -14.83 -28.63 -13.35
N ALA A 360 -16.00 -29.27 -13.23
CA ALA A 360 -17.02 -29.24 -14.27
C ALA A 360 -17.52 -27.80 -14.56
N PHE A 361 -17.71 -26.99 -13.52
CA PHE A 361 -18.16 -25.60 -13.63
C PHE A 361 -17.21 -24.74 -14.49
N TYR A 362 -15.89 -24.85 -14.29
CA TYR A 362 -14.92 -24.08 -15.05
C TYR A 362 -14.60 -24.70 -16.42
N GLU A 363 -14.57 -26.03 -16.53
CA GLU A 363 -14.40 -26.69 -17.84
C GLU A 363 -15.50 -26.30 -18.82
N GLN A 364 -16.75 -26.24 -18.37
CA GLN A 364 -17.87 -25.86 -19.22
C GLN A 364 -17.68 -24.49 -19.88
N ARG A 365 -17.09 -23.52 -19.18
CA ARG A 365 -16.79 -22.18 -19.72
C ARG A 365 -15.72 -22.19 -20.79
N CYS A 366 -14.71 -23.07 -20.65
CA CYS A 366 -13.74 -23.29 -21.72
C CYS A 366 -14.44 -23.87 -22.96
N LEU A 367 -15.35 -24.82 -22.76
CA LEU A 367 -16.06 -25.52 -23.84
C LEU A 367 -17.04 -24.62 -24.61
N GLU A 368 -17.52 -23.51 -24.04
CA GLU A 368 -18.34 -22.53 -24.75
C GLU A 368 -17.63 -21.94 -25.98
N CYS A 369 -16.30 -21.84 -25.96
CA CYS A 369 -15.51 -21.36 -27.11
C CYS A 369 -14.74 -22.49 -27.81
N HIS A 370 -14.27 -23.51 -27.09
CA HIS A 370 -13.43 -24.56 -27.65
C HIS A 370 -14.21 -25.76 -28.21
N GLY A 371 -15.48 -25.92 -27.84
CA GLY A 371 -16.30 -27.07 -28.22
C GLY A 371 -15.88 -28.37 -27.52
N VAL A 372 -16.79 -29.36 -27.52
CA VAL A 372 -16.57 -30.67 -26.87
C VAL A 372 -15.63 -31.60 -27.65
N GLU A 373 -15.37 -31.30 -28.91
CA GLU A 373 -14.50 -32.07 -29.81
C GLU A 373 -13.15 -31.37 -30.06
N ALA A 374 -12.53 -30.80 -29.01
CA ALA A 374 -11.21 -30.20 -29.14
C ALA A 374 -10.15 -31.26 -29.54
N THR A 375 -9.93 -31.42 -30.84
CA THR A 375 -9.10 -32.48 -31.47
C THR A 375 -7.60 -32.36 -31.19
N GLU A 376 -7.15 -31.23 -30.64
CA GLU A 376 -5.75 -30.96 -30.30
C GLU A 376 -5.42 -31.13 -28.81
N CYS A 377 -6.37 -31.59 -27.99
CA CYS A 377 -6.11 -31.82 -26.56
C CYS A 377 -5.20 -33.04 -26.36
N SER A 378 -4.05 -32.85 -25.71
CA SER A 378 -3.10 -33.92 -25.39
C SER A 378 -3.48 -34.75 -24.15
N ARG A 379 -4.64 -34.48 -23.54
CA ARG A 379 -5.11 -35.23 -22.36
C ARG A 379 -5.29 -36.69 -22.73
N ALA A 380 -4.80 -37.58 -21.87
CA ALA A 380 -4.97 -39.02 -22.04
C ALA A 380 -6.47 -39.39 -22.12
N THR A 381 -6.81 -40.31 -23.01
CA THR A 381 -8.18 -40.80 -23.20
C THR A 381 -8.58 -41.88 -22.20
N ASP A 382 -7.65 -42.35 -21.35
CA ASP A 382 -7.97 -43.32 -20.31
C ASP A 382 -8.70 -42.67 -19.12
N ALA A 383 -9.67 -43.41 -18.56
CA ALA A 383 -10.57 -42.90 -17.52
C ALA A 383 -9.87 -42.58 -16.20
N GLN A 384 -8.66 -43.12 -15.97
CA GLN A 384 -7.96 -43.01 -14.70
C GLN A 384 -7.10 -41.74 -14.62
N ASN A 385 -6.60 -41.24 -15.75
CA ASN A 385 -5.95 -39.94 -15.87
C ASN A 385 -6.96 -38.80 -16.13
N GLN A 386 -8.08 -39.05 -16.79
CA GLN A 386 -9.16 -38.05 -16.96
C GLN A 386 -9.71 -37.52 -15.63
N ALA A 387 -9.78 -38.34 -14.59
CA ALA A 387 -10.24 -37.91 -13.27
C ALA A 387 -9.25 -36.97 -12.53
N LYS A 388 -7.99 -36.89 -12.98
CA LYS A 388 -6.93 -36.06 -12.36
C LYS A 388 -6.53 -34.85 -13.20
N GLU A 389 -6.92 -34.82 -14.47
CA GLU A 389 -6.53 -33.78 -15.43
C GLU A 389 -7.76 -33.07 -15.99
N SER A 390 -7.80 -31.75 -15.79
CA SER A 390 -8.82 -30.83 -16.30
C SER A 390 -8.21 -29.72 -17.14
N CYS A 391 -9.06 -29.00 -17.89
CA CYS A 391 -8.63 -27.80 -18.61
C CYS A 391 -7.86 -26.85 -17.67
N ILE A 392 -8.42 -26.57 -16.49
CA ILE A 392 -7.84 -25.64 -15.52
C ILE A 392 -6.56 -26.17 -14.85
N SER A 393 -6.38 -27.48 -14.66
CA SER A 393 -5.15 -28.01 -14.06
C SER A 393 -3.93 -27.93 -14.99
N CYS A 394 -4.15 -27.91 -16.31
CA CYS A 394 -3.09 -27.83 -17.31
C CYS A 394 -2.87 -26.41 -17.84
N HIS A 395 -3.95 -25.69 -18.16
CA HIS A 395 -3.89 -24.36 -18.76
C HIS A 395 -3.84 -23.24 -17.72
N MET A 396 -4.25 -23.49 -16.46
CA MET A 396 -4.26 -22.49 -15.38
C MET A 396 -3.58 -23.04 -14.10
N PRO A 397 -2.30 -23.47 -14.18
CA PRO A 397 -1.63 -24.12 -13.05
C PRO A 397 -1.53 -23.19 -11.83
N GLN A 398 -1.53 -23.79 -10.63
CA GLN A 398 -1.25 -23.05 -9.40
C GLN A 398 0.24 -22.67 -9.31
N ARG A 399 0.51 -21.42 -8.95
CA ARG A 399 1.85 -20.87 -8.72
C ARG A 399 1.98 -20.34 -7.30
N GLN A 400 3.17 -20.43 -6.73
CA GLN A 400 3.44 -19.83 -5.42
C GLN A 400 3.36 -18.30 -5.52
N ALA A 401 2.77 -17.66 -4.52
CA ALA A 401 2.71 -16.21 -4.40
C ALA A 401 4.03 -15.69 -3.81
N LYS A 402 4.73 -14.80 -4.52
CA LYS A 402 6.00 -14.22 -4.06
C LYS A 402 5.85 -13.30 -2.86
N SER A 403 4.74 -12.57 -2.79
CA SER A 403 4.52 -11.49 -1.82
C SER A 403 3.69 -11.90 -0.60
N VAL A 404 3.10 -13.10 -0.62
CA VAL A 404 2.28 -13.64 0.46
C VAL A 404 2.75 -15.07 0.71
N PRO A 405 3.43 -15.33 1.84
CA PRO A 405 3.85 -16.68 2.21
C PRO A 405 2.68 -17.67 2.21
N HIS A 406 3.01 -18.96 2.08
CA HIS A 406 2.05 -20.06 2.29
C HIS A 406 0.78 -19.98 1.42
N THR A 407 0.87 -19.28 0.29
CA THR A 407 -0.27 -19.00 -0.60
C THR A 407 0.06 -19.37 -2.04
N SER A 408 -0.87 -20.08 -2.68
CA SER A 408 -0.84 -20.36 -4.12
C SER A 408 -1.97 -19.63 -4.86
N LEU A 409 -1.69 -19.24 -6.09
CA LEU A 409 -2.59 -18.50 -6.96
C LEU A 409 -2.62 -19.15 -8.35
N THR A 410 -3.81 -19.20 -8.93
CA THR A 410 -4.05 -19.67 -10.30
C THR A 410 -3.36 -18.76 -11.32
N ASP A 411 -2.66 -19.34 -12.30
CA ASP A 411 -2.12 -18.63 -13.47
C ASP A 411 -3.26 -18.22 -14.43
N HIS A 412 -3.53 -16.93 -14.53
CA HIS A 412 -4.59 -16.37 -15.38
C HIS A 412 -4.14 -16.03 -16.80
N ARG A 413 -2.91 -16.40 -17.20
CA ARG A 413 -2.47 -16.27 -18.60
C ARG A 413 -3.12 -17.30 -19.52
N ILE A 414 -3.65 -18.40 -18.95
CA ILE A 414 -4.29 -19.49 -19.70
C ILE A 414 -3.31 -20.05 -20.76
N ILE A 415 -2.22 -20.66 -20.29
CA ILE A 415 -1.10 -21.09 -21.14
C ILE A 415 -1.50 -22.26 -22.04
N ARG A 416 -0.96 -22.37 -23.26
CA ARG A 416 -1.31 -23.49 -24.18
C ARG A 416 -0.56 -24.76 -23.79
N ASN A 417 0.72 -24.64 -23.44
CA ASN A 417 1.54 -25.78 -23.03
C ASN A 417 1.96 -25.65 -21.57
N LYS A 418 1.84 -26.72 -20.78
CA LYS A 418 2.28 -26.75 -19.37
C LYS A 418 3.77 -26.38 -19.19
N ASN A 419 4.58 -26.66 -20.21
CA ASN A 419 6.01 -26.36 -20.26
C ASN A 419 6.35 -24.94 -20.76
N GLU A 420 5.37 -24.15 -21.24
CA GLU A 420 5.53 -22.69 -21.47
C GLU A 420 5.69 -21.92 -20.15
N GLY A 421 5.69 -22.63 -19.00
CA GLY A 421 5.94 -22.09 -17.67
C GLY A 421 7.35 -21.55 -17.40
N GLN A 422 8.30 -21.65 -18.33
CA GLN A 422 9.49 -20.79 -18.30
C GLN A 422 9.03 -19.39 -18.67
N ALA A 423 9.14 -18.45 -17.72
CA ALA A 423 8.76 -17.06 -17.89
C ALA A 423 9.13 -16.57 -19.31
N PRO A 424 8.25 -15.86 -20.03
CA PRO A 424 8.66 -15.20 -21.26
C PRO A 424 9.98 -14.49 -20.95
N LYS A 425 11.03 -14.69 -21.78
CA LYS A 425 12.30 -13.98 -21.63
C LYS A 425 11.94 -12.53 -21.42
N ALA A 426 12.07 -12.06 -20.19
CA ALA A 426 11.56 -10.75 -19.84
C ALA A 426 12.18 -9.79 -20.85
N SER A 427 11.33 -9.08 -21.58
CA SER A 427 11.73 -7.76 -22.03
C SER A 427 12.02 -7.02 -20.72
N GLN A 428 13.25 -7.13 -20.23
CA GLN A 428 13.81 -6.36 -19.11
C GLN A 428 13.99 -4.91 -19.58
N SER A 429 12.98 -4.38 -20.24
CA SER A 429 12.82 -2.96 -20.43
C SER A 429 12.64 -2.38 -19.03
N GLU A 430 13.55 -1.50 -18.62
CA GLU A 430 13.35 -0.64 -17.45
C GLU A 430 12.15 0.31 -17.64
N LEU A 431 11.47 0.28 -18.79
CA LEU A 431 10.29 1.11 -19.08
C LEU A 431 9.05 0.48 -18.45
N PHE A 432 8.62 1.05 -17.33
CA PHE A 432 7.28 0.84 -16.80
C PHE A 432 6.26 1.52 -17.72
N THR A 433 5.22 0.77 -18.08
CA THR A 433 4.13 1.28 -18.92
C THR A 433 2.92 1.61 -18.05
N VAL A 434 2.06 2.51 -18.51
CA VAL A 434 0.77 2.79 -17.85
C VAL A 434 -0.26 1.82 -18.41
N PHE A 435 -1.02 1.11 -17.56
CA PHE A 435 -2.01 0.09 -18.00
C PHE A 435 -3.02 0.68 -19.00
N ARG A 436 -3.50 1.90 -18.75
CA ARG A 436 -4.26 2.76 -19.68
C ARG A 436 -4.05 4.22 -19.30
N GLU A 437 -3.90 5.08 -20.29
CA GLU A 437 -3.75 6.52 -20.05
C GLU A 437 -5.12 7.21 -19.98
N PRO A 438 -5.34 8.13 -19.01
CA PRO A 438 -6.53 8.97 -18.99
C PRO A 438 -6.60 9.83 -20.26
N LYS A 439 -7.81 10.20 -20.67
CA LYS A 439 -8.06 10.94 -21.92
C LYS A 439 -8.77 12.28 -21.71
N ASP A 440 -8.93 12.70 -20.46
CA ASP A 440 -9.55 13.98 -20.10
C ASP A 440 -8.53 15.14 -20.10
N TRP A 441 -9.02 16.33 -19.76
CA TRP A 441 -8.24 17.57 -19.78
C TRP A 441 -7.09 17.61 -18.77
N ASN A 442 -7.12 16.79 -17.70
CA ASN A 442 -6.04 16.71 -16.71
C ASN A 442 -4.97 15.67 -17.07
N ALA A 443 -5.19 14.84 -18.10
CA ALA A 443 -4.37 13.66 -18.39
C ALA A 443 -2.86 13.95 -18.47
N ALA A 444 -2.45 15.02 -19.15
CA ALA A 444 -1.04 15.36 -19.31
C ALA A 444 -0.36 15.73 -17.97
N TYR A 445 -1.07 16.45 -17.11
CA TYR A 445 -0.61 16.80 -15.77
C TYR A 445 -0.52 15.54 -14.89
N ASP A 446 -1.59 14.74 -14.83
CA ASP A 446 -1.67 13.53 -14.02
C ASP A 446 -0.61 12.49 -14.40
N LEU A 447 -0.35 12.27 -15.69
CA LEU A 447 0.66 11.32 -16.15
C LEU A 447 2.08 11.73 -15.75
N LYS A 448 2.44 13.01 -15.87
CA LYS A 448 3.76 13.53 -15.44
C LYS A 448 3.91 13.47 -13.92
N ARG A 449 2.88 13.95 -13.19
CA ARG A 449 2.81 13.92 -11.73
C ARG A 449 2.97 12.50 -11.20
N ALA A 450 2.15 11.57 -11.68
CA ALA A 450 2.18 10.17 -11.26
C ALA A 450 3.52 9.50 -11.56
N ARG A 451 4.15 9.81 -12.71
CA ARG A 451 5.46 9.26 -13.06
C ARG A 451 6.55 9.77 -12.13
N GLY A 452 6.56 11.06 -11.81
CA GLY A 452 7.48 11.62 -10.84
C GLY A 452 7.31 11.00 -9.44
N PHE A 453 6.07 10.80 -9.00
CA PHE A 453 5.77 10.16 -7.71
C PHE A 453 6.23 8.70 -7.69
N PHE A 454 5.98 7.98 -8.77
CA PHE A 454 6.42 6.60 -8.92
C PHE A 454 7.95 6.48 -8.93
N TYR A 455 8.66 7.42 -9.55
CA TYR A 455 10.12 7.50 -9.51
C TYR A 455 10.66 7.73 -8.10
N ILE A 456 10.02 8.58 -7.30
CA ILE A 456 10.36 8.75 -5.88
C ILE A 456 10.14 7.44 -5.12
N TYR A 457 9.00 6.77 -5.35
CA TYR A 457 8.75 5.45 -4.77
C TYR A 457 9.84 4.42 -5.12
N LEU A 458 10.29 4.38 -6.39
CA LEU A 458 11.40 3.50 -6.80
C LEU A 458 12.73 3.90 -6.14
N ALA A 459 13.01 5.20 -6.00
CA ALA A 459 14.20 5.68 -5.32
C ALA A 459 14.21 5.25 -3.84
N GLU A 460 13.09 5.39 -3.13
CA GLU A 460 12.97 5.01 -1.71
C GLU A 460 12.99 3.50 -1.49
N THR A 461 12.20 2.75 -2.26
CA THR A 461 11.95 1.32 -1.96
C THR A 461 12.89 0.36 -2.65
N LYS A 462 13.53 0.78 -3.76
CA LYS A 462 14.50 -0.03 -4.52
C LYS A 462 15.93 0.49 -4.42
N ASN A 463 16.15 1.54 -3.61
CA ASN A 463 17.46 2.20 -3.43
C ASN A 463 18.08 2.66 -4.77
N LYS A 464 17.23 3.11 -5.71
CA LYS A 464 17.65 3.58 -7.03
C LYS A 464 17.63 5.11 -7.05
N LEU A 465 18.55 5.75 -6.31
CA LEU A 465 18.57 7.20 -6.06
C LEU A 465 18.60 8.07 -7.34
N GLN A 466 19.05 7.54 -8.47
CA GLN A 466 18.98 8.20 -9.78
C GLN A 466 17.56 8.65 -10.16
N TYR A 467 16.53 7.90 -9.73
CA TYR A 467 15.14 8.25 -10.01
C TYR A 467 14.67 9.48 -9.22
N ALA A 468 15.30 9.83 -8.10
CA ALA A 468 14.95 11.04 -7.37
C ALA A 468 15.26 12.30 -8.20
N GLN A 469 16.39 12.29 -8.93
CA GLN A 469 16.73 13.38 -9.83
C GLN A 469 15.77 13.45 -11.03
N GLN A 470 15.46 12.31 -11.65
CA GLN A 470 14.49 12.24 -12.75
C GLN A 470 13.09 12.68 -12.32
N ALA A 471 12.70 12.40 -11.07
CA ALA A 471 11.46 12.89 -10.51
C ALA A 471 11.44 14.42 -10.42
N LEU A 472 12.53 15.06 -9.97
CA LEU A 472 12.61 16.53 -9.93
C LEU A 472 12.46 17.16 -11.33
N GLU A 473 13.08 16.57 -12.35
CA GLU A 473 12.96 17.02 -13.75
C GLU A 473 11.51 16.97 -14.25
N LEU A 474 10.73 15.99 -13.80
CA LEU A 474 9.31 15.85 -14.15
C LEU A 474 8.40 16.76 -13.33
N LEU A 475 8.67 16.91 -12.03
CA LEU A 475 7.75 17.52 -11.07
C LEU A 475 7.92 19.04 -10.93
N LEU A 476 9.14 19.58 -11.03
CA LEU A 476 9.37 21.02 -10.87
C LEU A 476 8.60 21.88 -11.89
N PRO A 477 8.54 21.51 -13.20
CA PRO A 477 7.76 22.27 -14.17
C PRO A 477 6.26 22.30 -13.86
N LEU A 478 5.72 21.30 -13.14
CA LEU A 478 4.30 21.22 -12.80
C LEU A 478 3.88 22.27 -11.78
N LEU A 479 4.82 22.93 -11.09
CA LEU A 479 4.52 24.03 -10.18
C LEU A 479 4.07 25.29 -10.92
N ASP A 480 4.50 25.49 -12.18
CA ASP A 480 3.99 26.57 -13.02
C ASP A 480 2.52 26.31 -13.40
N ASP A 481 2.11 25.03 -13.49
CA ASP A 481 0.74 24.62 -13.83
C ASP A 481 -0.17 24.58 -12.59
N ASN A 482 0.35 24.19 -11.43
CA ASN A 482 -0.43 24.08 -10.19
C ASN A 482 0.45 24.17 -8.94
N ASP A 483 0.44 25.34 -8.32
CA ASP A 483 1.14 25.62 -7.07
C ASP A 483 0.30 25.35 -5.81
N SER A 484 -0.90 24.79 -5.97
CA SER A 484 -1.81 24.46 -4.87
C SER A 484 -1.91 22.94 -4.62
N ASP A 485 -1.15 22.13 -5.36
CA ASP A 485 -1.02 20.69 -5.10
C ASP A 485 -0.04 20.42 -3.95
N GLU A 486 -0.59 20.23 -2.76
CA GLU A 486 0.19 19.90 -1.56
C GLU A 486 0.99 18.60 -1.68
N GLU A 487 0.44 17.60 -2.34
CA GLU A 487 1.10 16.31 -2.48
C GLU A 487 2.24 16.41 -3.49
N LEU A 488 2.10 17.22 -4.55
CA LEU A 488 3.20 17.58 -5.44
C LEU A 488 4.36 18.23 -4.67
N MET A 489 4.06 19.23 -3.82
CA MET A 489 5.08 19.88 -2.99
C MET A 489 5.75 18.89 -2.03
N THR A 490 4.97 18.02 -1.39
CA THR A 490 5.48 16.97 -0.49
C THR A 490 6.41 16.01 -1.24
N GLN A 491 6.07 15.62 -2.47
CA GLN A 491 6.87 14.71 -3.28
C GLN A 491 8.14 15.39 -3.82
N ILE A 492 8.09 16.67 -4.22
CA ILE A 492 9.29 17.43 -4.56
C ILE A 492 10.22 17.57 -3.35
N GLY A 493 9.66 17.86 -2.16
CA GLY A 493 10.41 17.89 -0.90
C GLY A 493 11.09 16.55 -0.58
N MET A 494 10.40 15.44 -0.85
CA MET A 494 10.95 14.08 -0.72
C MET A 494 12.07 13.83 -1.74
N ALA A 495 11.89 14.20 -3.00
CA ALA A 495 12.92 14.03 -4.03
C ALA A 495 14.20 14.81 -3.67
N TYR A 496 14.07 16.06 -3.22
CA TYR A 496 15.21 16.83 -2.71
C TYR A 496 15.86 16.19 -1.48
N PHE A 497 15.07 15.60 -0.57
CA PHE A 497 15.60 14.87 0.57
C PHE A 497 16.49 13.69 0.14
N LEU A 498 16.05 12.94 -0.87
CA LEU A 498 16.74 11.75 -1.38
C LEU A 498 18.02 12.07 -2.16
N VAL A 499 18.06 13.19 -2.90
CA VAL A 499 19.29 13.66 -3.55
C VAL A 499 20.25 14.35 -2.58
N GLY A 500 19.82 14.61 -1.34
CA GLY A 500 20.65 15.17 -0.27
C GLY A 500 20.59 16.70 -0.13
N ASP A 501 19.79 17.40 -0.93
CA ASP A 501 19.57 18.85 -0.80
C ASP A 501 18.55 19.14 0.32
N LYS A 502 19.03 19.09 1.55
CA LYS A 502 18.22 19.32 2.75
C LYS A 502 17.62 20.73 2.82
N ALA A 503 18.26 21.72 2.21
CA ALA A 503 17.78 23.10 2.23
C ALA A 503 16.53 23.24 1.35
N LYS A 504 16.60 22.81 0.08
CA LYS A 504 15.42 22.83 -0.81
C LYS A 504 14.33 21.89 -0.30
N SER A 505 14.71 20.73 0.23
CA SER A 505 13.77 19.80 0.85
C SER A 505 12.97 20.44 1.98
N LYS A 506 13.63 21.15 2.92
CA LYS A 506 12.97 21.90 4.00
C LYS A 506 11.97 22.91 3.43
N THR A 507 12.38 23.73 2.46
CA THR A 507 11.52 24.74 1.84
C THR A 507 10.24 24.13 1.27
N PHE A 508 10.34 23.04 0.49
CA PHE A 508 9.16 22.42 -0.12
C PHE A 508 8.23 21.77 0.90
N PHE A 509 8.75 21.16 1.96
CA PHE A 509 7.89 20.66 3.04
C PHE A 509 7.21 21.80 3.83
N GLU A 510 7.88 22.93 4.03
CA GLU A 510 7.27 24.10 4.66
C GLU A 510 6.18 24.72 3.78
N LEU A 511 6.36 24.72 2.45
CA LEU A 511 5.31 25.12 1.50
C LEU A 511 4.13 24.15 1.55
N ALA A 512 4.38 22.83 1.57
CA ALA A 512 3.32 21.83 1.74
C ALA A 512 2.53 22.06 3.05
N LEU A 513 3.20 22.40 4.15
CA LEU A 513 2.53 22.72 5.42
C LEU A 513 1.72 24.01 5.42
N LYS A 514 1.95 24.93 4.49
CA LYS A 514 1.07 26.10 4.31
C LYS A 514 -0.28 25.69 3.69
N LEU A 515 -0.26 24.71 2.79
CA LEU A 515 -1.46 24.16 2.15
C LEU A 515 -2.18 23.15 3.05
N ASN A 516 -1.42 22.26 3.71
CA ASN A 516 -1.93 21.28 4.66
C ASN A 516 -1.12 21.31 5.97
N PRO A 517 -1.55 22.08 6.98
CA PRO A 517 -0.87 22.15 8.28
C PRO A 517 -0.79 20.82 9.05
N ARG A 518 -1.57 19.81 8.63
CA ARG A 518 -1.65 18.47 9.24
C ARG A 518 -1.02 17.38 8.37
N SER A 519 -0.15 17.73 7.42
CA SER A 519 0.58 16.75 6.61
C SER A 519 1.59 15.97 7.46
N GLU A 520 1.26 14.73 7.82
CA GLU A 520 2.15 13.84 8.59
C GLU A 520 3.52 13.66 7.92
N SER A 521 3.54 13.50 6.59
CA SER A 521 4.76 13.30 5.81
C SER A 521 5.70 14.50 5.92
N ALA A 522 5.16 15.71 5.70
CA ALA A 522 5.94 16.94 5.79
C ALA A 522 6.45 17.19 7.22
N LEU A 523 5.60 17.05 8.24
CA LEU A 523 6.00 17.23 9.65
C LEU A 523 7.11 16.26 10.07
N LEU A 524 7.01 14.99 9.68
CA LEU A 524 8.03 13.99 9.97
C LEU A 524 9.37 14.32 9.29
N LYS A 525 9.33 14.65 8.00
CA LYS A 525 10.55 14.92 7.23
C LYS A 525 11.21 16.21 7.70
N LEU A 526 10.45 17.26 8.01
CA LEU A 526 10.97 18.47 8.65
C LEU A 526 11.60 18.20 10.01
N THR A 527 10.94 17.38 10.85
CA THR A 527 11.53 16.92 12.12
C THR A 527 12.89 16.25 11.89
N THR A 528 12.99 15.38 10.88
CA THR A 528 14.24 14.69 10.52
C THR A 528 15.30 15.65 10.01
N ILE A 529 14.95 16.58 9.13
CA ILE A 529 15.88 17.57 8.56
C ILE A 529 16.41 18.50 9.66
N CYS A 530 15.53 19.05 10.51
CA CYS A 530 15.91 19.91 11.63
C CYS A 530 16.81 19.17 12.63
N HIS A 531 16.48 17.92 12.97
CA HIS A 531 17.33 17.06 13.78
C HIS A 531 18.73 16.91 13.18
N ASP A 532 18.84 16.61 11.89
CA ASP A 532 20.12 16.35 11.25
C ASP A 532 20.95 17.61 10.97
N THR A 533 20.32 18.78 10.93
CA THR A 533 20.97 20.08 10.66
C THR A 533 21.28 20.88 11.92
N GLY A 534 20.84 20.41 13.10
CA GLY A 534 21.08 21.06 14.38
C GLY A 534 20.04 22.11 14.77
N ASP A 535 19.00 22.33 13.97
CA ASP A 535 17.89 23.23 14.28
C ASP A 535 16.87 22.55 15.23
N TYR A 536 17.36 22.19 16.42
CA TYR A 536 16.61 21.36 17.38
C TYR A 536 15.34 22.03 17.88
N SER A 537 15.35 23.37 18.04
CA SER A 537 14.17 24.11 18.48
C SER A 537 13.01 23.99 17.49
N ALA A 538 13.26 24.18 16.19
CA ALA A 538 12.23 23.98 15.17
C ALA A 538 11.85 22.50 15.05
N GLY A 539 12.84 21.60 15.11
CA GLY A 539 12.61 20.15 15.06
C GLY A 539 11.67 19.65 16.15
N ILE A 540 11.80 20.14 17.38
CA ILE A 540 10.89 19.83 18.50
C ILE A 540 9.47 20.33 18.21
N GLN A 541 9.30 21.53 17.65
CA GLN A 541 7.98 22.07 17.32
C GLN A 541 7.27 21.24 16.24
N TYR A 542 7.98 20.89 15.16
CA TYR A 542 7.44 20.02 14.11
C TYR A 542 7.09 18.63 14.65
N ALA A 543 7.93 18.07 15.52
CA ALA A 543 7.68 16.76 16.14
C ALA A 543 6.47 16.79 17.09
N LYS A 544 6.28 17.86 17.86
CA LYS A 544 5.09 18.05 18.73
C LYS A 544 3.80 18.09 17.91
N ARG A 545 3.78 18.85 16.82
CA ARG A 545 2.65 18.87 15.87
C ARG A 545 2.42 17.50 15.23
N PHE A 546 3.47 16.74 14.92
CA PHE A 546 3.34 15.38 14.39
C PHE A 546 2.62 14.46 15.39
N ILE A 547 3.03 14.44 16.67
CA ILE A 547 2.47 13.52 17.66
C ILE A 547 1.04 13.87 18.08
N GLU A 548 0.58 15.10 17.84
CA GLU A 548 -0.84 15.48 17.97
C GLU A 548 -1.72 14.75 16.93
N ILE A 549 -1.16 14.43 15.77
CA ILE A 549 -1.85 13.73 14.68
C ILE A 549 -1.65 12.22 14.82
N ASN A 550 -0.40 11.80 15.03
CA ASN A 550 0.00 10.40 15.11
C ASN A 550 0.90 10.15 16.33
N PRO A 551 0.31 9.83 17.49
CA PRO A 551 1.07 9.61 18.73
C PRO A 551 1.71 8.22 18.81
N TRP A 552 1.66 7.41 17.74
CA TRP A 552 2.02 5.98 17.73
C TRP A 552 3.27 5.66 16.90
N ARG A 553 4.09 6.67 16.61
CA ARG A 553 5.35 6.51 15.86
C ARG A 553 6.56 6.67 16.78
N GLY A 554 7.11 5.54 17.25
CA GLY A 554 8.24 5.47 18.19
C GLY A 554 9.48 6.23 17.72
N GLN A 555 9.76 6.21 16.41
CA GLN A 555 10.89 6.95 15.82
C GLN A 555 10.87 8.46 16.14
N VAL A 556 9.69 9.07 16.21
CA VAL A 556 9.56 10.51 16.49
C VAL A 556 9.91 10.82 17.94
N TYR A 557 9.49 9.97 18.88
CA TYR A 557 9.88 10.09 20.28
C TYR A 557 11.39 9.94 20.47
N GLY A 558 12.04 9.00 19.77
CA GLY A 558 13.50 8.89 19.78
C GLY A 558 14.21 10.18 19.37
N ARG A 559 13.72 10.86 18.33
CA ARG A 559 14.25 12.17 17.90
C ARG A 559 13.94 13.28 18.89
N LEU A 560 12.72 13.34 19.43
CA LEU A 560 12.34 14.30 20.47
C LEU A 560 13.27 14.18 21.68
N VAL A 561 13.49 12.97 22.18
CA VAL A 561 14.39 12.68 23.30
C VAL A 561 15.80 13.19 23.04
N HIS A 562 16.36 12.88 21.87
CA HIS A 562 17.70 13.34 21.50
C HIS A 562 17.78 14.87 21.44
N MET A 563 16.84 15.53 20.76
CA MET A 563 16.80 17.00 20.65
C MET A 563 16.55 17.68 22.00
N SER A 564 15.70 17.11 22.85
CA SER A 564 15.46 17.60 24.23
C SER A 564 16.74 17.51 25.07
N GLY A 565 17.51 16.44 24.95
CA GLY A 565 18.82 16.33 25.61
C GLY A 565 19.81 17.41 25.17
N LEU A 566 19.88 17.69 23.86
CA LEU A 566 20.78 18.71 23.30
C LEU A 566 20.35 20.14 23.63
N THR A 567 19.09 20.34 24.00
CA THR A 567 18.54 21.64 24.41
C THR A 567 18.34 21.74 25.93
N ASN A 568 18.89 20.80 26.70
CA ASN A 568 18.78 20.71 28.17
C ASN A 568 17.34 20.65 28.73
N GLN A 569 16.38 20.16 27.93
CA GLN A 569 14.98 19.95 28.32
C GLN A 569 14.79 18.54 28.88
N PHE A 570 15.52 18.20 29.94
CA PHE A 570 15.60 16.83 30.44
C PHE A 570 14.27 16.29 30.98
N GLU A 571 13.48 17.07 31.71
CA GLU A 571 12.19 16.59 32.24
C GLU A 571 11.22 16.22 31.13
N GLU A 572 11.18 17.01 30.05
CA GLU A 572 10.32 16.72 28.90
C GLU A 572 10.84 15.51 28.11
N GLY A 573 12.16 15.44 27.91
CA GLY A 573 12.83 14.30 27.28
C GLY A 573 12.53 12.97 28.00
N VAL A 574 12.49 12.95 29.34
CA VAL A 574 12.12 11.74 30.11
C VAL A 574 10.67 11.31 29.81
N LYS A 575 9.73 12.25 29.70
CA LYS A 575 8.34 11.94 29.33
C LYS A 575 8.26 11.34 27.92
N PHE A 576 8.96 11.94 26.95
CA PHE A 576 9.02 11.42 25.59
C PHE A 576 9.69 10.05 25.52
N ALA A 577 10.73 9.80 26.31
CA ALA A 577 11.42 8.52 26.33
C ALA A 577 10.52 7.39 26.86
N HIS A 578 9.76 7.63 27.95
CA HIS A 578 8.80 6.66 28.45
C HIS A 578 7.70 6.38 27.42
N ARG A 579 7.14 7.43 26.81
CA ARG A 579 6.13 7.24 25.77
C ARG A 579 6.67 6.48 24.55
N GLY A 580 7.91 6.76 24.15
CA GLY A 580 8.60 6.02 23.10
C GLY A 580 8.80 4.54 23.45
N LEU A 581 9.11 4.21 24.70
CA LEU A 581 9.28 2.83 25.18
C LEU A 581 7.95 2.08 25.36
N GLU A 582 6.84 2.77 25.64
CA GLU A 582 5.50 2.15 25.63
C GLU A 582 5.10 1.67 24.22
N ILE A 583 5.50 2.43 23.19
CA ILE A 583 5.25 2.10 21.78
C ILE A 583 6.24 1.04 21.31
N ASN A 584 7.53 1.26 21.58
CA ASN A 584 8.63 0.42 21.16
C ASN A 584 9.56 0.07 22.34
N PRO A 585 9.25 -1.01 23.08
CA PRO A 585 10.07 -1.44 24.21
C PRO A 585 11.47 -1.92 23.81
N ALA A 586 11.69 -2.22 22.53
CA ALA A 586 12.98 -2.68 22.01
C ALA A 586 14.00 -1.54 21.78
N SER A 587 13.60 -0.28 22.00
CA SER A 587 14.49 0.87 21.76
C SER A 587 15.59 0.98 22.82
N TRP A 588 16.69 0.25 22.59
CA TRP A 588 17.87 0.29 23.44
C TRP A 588 18.49 1.69 23.51
N GLN A 589 18.33 2.52 22.48
CA GLN A 589 18.78 3.91 22.49
C GLN A 589 18.05 4.74 23.55
N LEU A 590 16.73 4.56 23.68
CA LEU A 590 15.94 5.24 24.71
C LEU A 590 16.32 4.77 26.12
N HIS A 591 16.54 3.47 26.31
CA HIS A 591 17.08 2.95 27.58
C HIS A 591 18.46 3.54 27.92
N GLY A 592 19.37 3.61 26.94
CA GLY A 592 20.69 4.20 27.15
C GLY A 592 20.63 5.68 27.51
N TRP A 593 19.76 6.44 26.84
CA TRP A 593 19.55 7.85 27.17
C TRP A 593 18.96 8.03 28.56
N LEU A 594 17.92 7.27 28.93
CA LEU A 594 17.30 7.34 30.26
C LEU A 594 18.29 6.99 31.37
N ALA A 595 19.15 5.98 31.17
CA ALA A 595 20.21 5.65 32.13
C ALA A 595 21.13 6.86 32.38
N GLN A 596 21.60 7.51 31.32
CA GLN A 596 22.48 8.68 31.42
C GLN A 596 21.78 9.87 32.09
N VAL A 597 20.57 10.19 31.68
CA VAL A 597 19.83 11.35 32.21
C VAL A 597 19.43 11.13 33.66
N TYR A 598 18.97 9.94 34.04
CA TYR A 598 18.69 9.66 35.45
C TYR A 598 19.93 9.70 36.32
N GLN A 599 21.09 9.28 35.82
CA GLN A 599 22.35 9.45 36.53
C GLN A 599 22.65 10.93 36.78
N GLN A 600 22.46 11.79 35.77
CA GLN A 600 22.66 13.24 35.90
C GLN A 600 21.65 13.90 36.85
N MET A 601 20.41 13.39 36.89
CA MET A 601 19.36 13.84 37.81
C MET A 601 19.50 13.27 39.23
N GLY A 602 20.53 12.48 39.53
CA GLY A 602 20.73 11.84 40.83
C GLY A 602 19.77 10.69 41.14
N LYS A 603 19.04 10.17 40.13
CA LYS A 603 18.09 9.06 40.23
C LYS A 603 18.77 7.71 39.95
N THR A 604 19.72 7.34 40.81
CA THR A 604 20.63 6.18 40.59
C THR A 604 19.92 4.85 40.38
N GLU A 605 18.84 4.58 41.12
CA GLU A 605 18.10 3.31 40.99
C GLU A 605 17.47 3.16 39.60
N LEU A 606 16.79 4.21 39.11
CA LEU A 606 16.20 4.22 37.77
C LEU A 606 17.27 4.14 36.67
N SER A 607 18.43 4.78 36.89
CA SER A 607 19.58 4.68 36.00
C SER A 607 20.05 3.23 35.85
N HIS A 608 20.27 2.52 36.97
CA HIS A 608 20.68 1.12 36.97
C HIS A 608 19.66 0.19 36.28
N GLN A 609 18.36 0.42 36.48
CA GLN A 609 17.31 -0.37 35.82
C GLN A 609 17.40 -0.30 34.29
N HIS A 610 17.54 0.91 33.74
CA HIS A 610 17.68 1.08 32.29
C HIS A 610 19.04 0.62 31.77
N GLN A 611 20.11 0.74 32.55
CA GLN A 611 21.42 0.20 32.19
C GLN A 611 21.38 -1.32 32.08
N LYS A 612 20.67 -2.01 32.99
CA LYS A 612 20.45 -3.46 32.91
C LYS A 612 19.70 -3.85 31.63
N LYS A 613 18.62 -3.13 31.28
CA LYS A 613 17.88 -3.36 30.01
C LYS A 613 18.78 -3.17 28.79
N LEU A 614 19.56 -2.08 28.75
CA LEU A 614 20.50 -1.82 27.66
C LEU A 614 21.53 -2.96 27.51
N GLN A 615 22.05 -3.51 28.61
CA GLN A 615 22.96 -4.66 28.57
C GLN A 615 22.28 -5.91 28.00
N GLN A 616 21.04 -6.19 28.37
CA GLN A 616 20.26 -7.32 27.82
C GLN A 616 20.11 -7.21 26.30
N PHE A 617 19.82 -6.02 25.76
CA PHE A 617 19.75 -5.79 24.31
C PHE A 617 21.11 -5.92 23.62
N ARG A 618 22.19 -5.38 24.21
CA ARG A 618 23.54 -5.47 23.61
C ARG A 618 24.10 -6.88 23.58
N ALA A 619 23.78 -7.70 24.59
CA ALA A 619 24.19 -9.10 24.63
C ALA A 619 23.44 -9.96 23.61
N ASN A 620 22.31 -9.47 23.08
CA ASN A 620 21.42 -10.20 22.18
C ASN A 620 21.00 -9.29 21.01
N PRO A 621 21.93 -8.94 20.08
CA PRO A 621 21.69 -7.99 19.00
C PRO A 621 20.65 -8.43 17.97
#